data_AF-A0A2E7UPL1-F1
#
_entry.id   AF-A0A2E7UPL1-F1
#
_cell.length_a   1.000
_cell.length_b   1.000
_cell.length_c   1.000
_cell.angle_alpha   90.00
_cell.angle_beta   90.00
_cell.angle_gamma   90.00
#
_symmetry.space_group_name_H-M   'P 1'
#
loop_
_entity.id
_entity.type
_entity.pdbx_description
1 polymer ?
#
loop_
_entity_poly.entity_id
_entity_poly.type
_entity_poly.pdbx_seq_one_letter_code
_entity_poly.pdbx_strand_id
1 'polypeptide(L)'
;MPVHQAHQMPILIAASVFFMACDPPKEDNTRSAPPPPVDADSDGVPEEEDCNDADPTVYPGADEVCGGSDEDCDGTVDESDAVDAGTWYFDEDSDGYGNEARPQNACTQPADTIETGGDCNDADPLIHPEATEIPCNGISESCDGDGGVRVPEDTASVQLAVDAAGAGGYVCIGAGSWSGARITQPVHIVGVGGYEATSIDGNERNSGLVIDGAPGTIIEGISFDNGQDTFGAGLRIQNSDEVRVQSCRFSNNEALADGGALSIENSNDLFITTNLFERNEARGNGGAIRILDSARTELTNNTITRNNAEEKGGGLWLLRASETLLTGAQLQNNSADQGGALAAQDGDALVVEILSVINNTASSTGGGISLSGETSARLSELTVRANTAETGSGVTVRNGTL
;
A
#
# COMPACT_ATOMS: atom_id res chain seq x y z
N MET A 1 -61.72 -10.11 26.06
CA MET A 1 -62.48 -9.72 27.27
C MET A 1 -63.53 -10.79 27.50
N PRO A 2 -63.72 -11.39 28.70
CA PRO A 2 -63.52 -10.91 30.09
C PRO A 2 -62.42 -11.71 30.84
N VAL A 3 -61.76 -11.31 31.94
CA VAL A 3 -62.10 -10.84 33.32
C VAL A 3 -62.70 -11.92 34.24
N HIS A 4 -61.90 -12.42 35.20
CA HIS A 4 -62.32 -12.83 36.56
C HIS A 4 -61.09 -12.76 37.49
N GLN A 5 -60.95 -11.70 38.29
CA GLN A 5 -61.44 -11.48 39.67
C GLN A 5 -60.79 -12.37 40.76
N ALA A 6 -60.13 -11.65 41.68
CA ALA A 6 -59.43 -12.11 42.87
C ALA A 6 -60.38 -12.51 44.02
N HIS A 7 -59.85 -13.30 44.98
CA HIS A 7 -60.36 -13.37 46.35
C HIS A 7 -59.21 -13.54 47.36
N GLN A 8 -59.35 -12.84 48.49
CA GLN A 8 -58.41 -12.62 49.59
C GLN A 8 -58.68 -13.55 50.79
N MET A 9 -57.58 -13.90 51.49
CA MET A 9 -57.40 -14.04 52.96
C MET A 9 -58.20 -15.12 53.75
N PRO A 10 -57.88 -15.45 55.04
CA PRO A 10 -56.82 -14.96 55.95
C PRO A 10 -56.04 -16.05 56.74
N ILE A 11 -55.06 -15.55 57.51
CA ILE A 11 -54.17 -16.16 58.52
C ILE A 11 -54.91 -16.48 59.83
N LEU A 12 -54.52 -17.57 60.51
CA LEU A 12 -54.90 -17.89 61.89
C LEU A 12 -53.65 -18.06 62.78
N ILE A 13 -53.67 -17.39 63.94
CA ILE A 13 -52.68 -17.46 65.02
C ILE A 13 -53.19 -18.45 66.07
N ALA A 14 -52.32 -19.31 66.62
CA ALA A 14 -52.59 -20.00 67.88
C ALA A 14 -51.31 -20.17 68.71
N ALA A 15 -51.34 -19.57 69.90
CA ALA A 15 -50.33 -19.71 70.96
C ALA A 15 -50.41 -21.10 71.60
N SER A 16 -49.30 -21.64 72.10
CA SER A 16 -49.33 -22.82 72.97
C SER A 16 -48.28 -22.77 74.07
N VAL A 17 -48.82 -22.99 75.26
CA VAL A 17 -48.34 -22.97 76.64
C VAL A 17 -47.18 -23.94 76.92
N PHE A 18 -46.28 -23.49 77.79
CA PHE A 18 -45.11 -24.18 78.34
C PHE A 18 -45.51 -25.27 79.34
N PHE A 19 -44.98 -26.50 79.20
CA PHE A 19 -45.02 -27.55 80.23
C PHE A 19 -43.60 -28.00 80.56
N MET A 20 -43.19 -27.82 81.82
CA MET A 20 -41.99 -28.43 82.41
C MET A 20 -42.22 -29.92 82.63
N ALA A 21 -41.30 -30.75 82.16
CA ALA A 21 -41.13 -32.15 82.56
C ALA A 21 -39.65 -32.44 82.83
N CYS A 22 -39.39 -33.20 83.90
CA CYS A 22 -38.10 -33.54 84.48
C CYS A 22 -37.07 -34.17 83.50
N ASP A 23 -35.80 -33.83 83.74
CA ASP A 23 -34.60 -34.49 83.19
C ASP A 23 -34.49 -35.98 83.61
N PRO A 24 -34.27 -36.91 82.67
CA PRO A 24 -33.62 -38.19 82.91
C PRO A 24 -32.07 -38.05 82.87
N PRO A 25 -31.31 -38.99 83.46
CA PRO A 25 -29.88 -38.79 83.77
C PRO A 25 -29.02 -38.75 82.50
N LYS A 26 -28.04 -37.83 82.50
CA LYS A 26 -26.99 -37.77 81.47
C LYS A 26 -26.19 -39.07 81.50
N GLU A 27 -26.24 -39.83 80.41
CA GLU A 27 -25.16 -40.79 80.14
C GLU A 27 -23.88 -39.99 79.88
N ASP A 28 -22.85 -40.26 80.69
CA ASP A 28 -21.49 -39.78 80.48
C ASP A 28 -20.91 -40.47 79.25
N ASN A 29 -21.09 -39.81 78.10
CA ASN A 29 -20.48 -40.18 76.85
C ASN A 29 -19.33 -39.19 76.58
N THR A 30 -18.25 -39.29 77.35
CA THR A 30 -16.97 -38.62 77.06
C THR A 30 -16.29 -39.25 75.84
N ARG A 31 -16.96 -39.21 74.68
CA ARG A 31 -16.22 -39.00 73.44
C ARG A 31 -15.81 -37.54 73.50
N SER A 32 -14.53 -37.30 73.78
CA SER A 32 -13.91 -36.00 73.53
C SER A 32 -14.41 -35.53 72.16
N ALA A 33 -14.92 -34.30 72.09
CA ALA A 33 -15.11 -33.66 70.80
C ALA A 33 -13.80 -33.82 70.02
N PRO A 34 -13.85 -34.07 68.70
CA PRO A 34 -12.65 -33.96 67.88
C PRO A 34 -11.97 -32.63 68.20
N PRO A 35 -10.63 -32.57 68.23
CA PRO A 35 -9.94 -31.29 68.30
C PRO A 35 -10.51 -30.34 67.22
N PRO A 36 -10.58 -29.02 67.49
CA PRO A 36 -11.01 -28.09 66.46
C PRO A 36 -10.13 -28.29 65.21
N PRO A 37 -10.70 -28.14 64.01
CA PRO A 37 -9.93 -28.19 62.78
C PRO A 37 -8.76 -27.22 62.89
N VAL A 38 -7.57 -27.68 62.52
CA VAL A 38 -6.36 -26.84 62.49
C VAL A 38 -6.36 -26.12 61.15
N ASP A 39 -6.05 -24.84 61.17
CA ASP A 39 -5.83 -23.94 60.03
C ASP A 39 -4.44 -23.35 60.30
N ALA A 40 -3.41 -23.86 59.62
CA ALA A 40 -2.01 -23.60 59.96
C ALA A 40 -1.39 -22.40 59.23
N ASP A 41 -1.97 -21.94 58.13
CA ASP A 41 -1.54 -20.76 57.39
C ASP A 41 -2.48 -19.54 57.50
N SER A 42 -3.65 -19.72 58.12
CA SER A 42 -4.62 -18.67 58.47
C SER A 42 -5.34 -18.01 57.30
N ASP A 43 -5.60 -18.74 56.22
CA ASP A 43 -6.46 -18.27 55.14
C ASP A 43 -7.97 -18.46 55.42
N GLY A 44 -8.30 -19.22 56.46
CA GLY A 44 -9.66 -19.48 56.92
C GLY A 44 -10.26 -20.82 56.46
N VAL A 45 -9.49 -21.68 55.81
CA VAL A 45 -9.83 -23.06 55.47
C VAL A 45 -9.04 -24.01 56.39
N PRO A 46 -9.67 -25.05 56.94
CA PRO A 46 -8.96 -26.01 57.79
C PRO A 46 -8.25 -27.12 56.99
N GLU A 47 -7.22 -27.73 57.57
CA GLU A 47 -6.36 -28.82 57.03
C GLU A 47 -7.12 -29.95 56.31
N GLU A 48 -8.35 -30.25 56.74
CA GLU A 48 -9.17 -31.32 56.17
C GLU A 48 -9.91 -30.95 54.88
N GLU A 49 -9.97 -29.66 54.56
CA GLU A 49 -10.56 -29.08 53.34
C GLU A 49 -9.53 -28.34 52.48
N ASP A 50 -8.36 -28.01 53.03
CA ASP A 50 -7.23 -27.34 52.38
C ASP A 50 -6.22 -28.34 51.79
N CYS A 51 -5.90 -28.22 50.50
CA CYS A 51 -4.93 -29.07 49.84
C CYS A 51 -3.47 -28.75 50.22
N ASN A 52 -3.19 -27.57 50.77
CA ASN A 52 -1.89 -27.17 51.33
C ASN A 52 -2.02 -26.15 52.48
N ASP A 53 -2.39 -26.64 53.68
CA ASP A 53 -2.52 -25.91 54.97
C ASP A 53 -1.24 -25.21 55.48
N ALA A 54 -0.20 -25.09 54.66
CA ALA A 54 1.02 -24.35 54.94
C ALA A 54 1.22 -23.14 54.01
N ASP A 55 0.35 -22.92 53.03
CA ASP A 55 0.42 -21.85 52.05
C ASP A 55 -0.95 -21.14 51.89
N PRO A 56 -1.10 -19.91 52.43
CA PRO A 56 -2.39 -19.20 52.46
C PRO A 56 -2.83 -18.67 51.08
N THR A 57 -2.14 -19.06 50.01
CA THR A 57 -2.52 -18.80 48.61
C THR A 57 -3.11 -20.03 47.92
N VAL A 58 -3.11 -21.19 48.58
CA VAL A 58 -3.60 -22.46 48.08
C VAL A 58 -4.78 -22.89 48.94
N TYR A 59 -6.00 -22.71 48.44
CA TYR A 59 -7.22 -23.06 49.16
C TYR A 59 -8.42 -23.19 48.23
N PRO A 60 -9.48 -23.92 48.62
CA PRO A 60 -10.74 -24.01 47.88
C PRO A 60 -11.29 -22.66 47.37
N GLY A 61 -11.21 -22.46 46.05
CA GLY A 61 -11.68 -21.25 45.37
C GLY A 61 -10.72 -20.05 45.41
N ALA A 62 -9.41 -20.28 45.57
CA ALA A 62 -8.37 -19.30 45.23
C ALA A 62 -8.36 -19.00 43.72
N ASP A 63 -7.62 -17.96 43.30
CA ASP A 63 -7.36 -17.71 41.89
C ASP A 63 -6.23 -18.65 41.42
N GLU A 64 -6.49 -19.52 40.44
CA GLU A 64 -5.48 -20.43 39.87
C GLU A 64 -4.37 -19.65 39.16
N VAL A 65 -3.11 -20.06 39.35
CA VAL A 65 -1.94 -19.49 38.66
C VAL A 65 -1.10 -20.57 38.00
N CYS A 66 -0.53 -20.25 36.84
CA CYS A 66 0.40 -21.13 36.17
C CYS A 66 1.68 -21.31 37.01
N GLY A 67 1.94 -22.53 37.48
CA GLY A 67 3.04 -22.80 38.40
C GLY A 67 3.28 -24.28 38.73
N GLY A 68 2.41 -25.18 38.25
CA GLY A 68 2.47 -26.61 38.54
C GLY A 68 1.90 -27.01 39.91
N SER A 69 1.14 -26.12 40.55
CA SER A 69 0.36 -26.40 41.76
C SER A 69 -1.13 -26.21 41.47
N ASP A 70 -1.97 -26.75 42.34
CA ASP A 70 -3.44 -26.64 42.30
C ASP A 70 -3.78 -25.61 43.38
N GLU A 71 -3.93 -24.33 43.02
CA GLU A 71 -4.14 -23.27 44.01
C GLU A 71 -5.57 -23.24 44.52
N ASP A 72 -6.54 -23.62 43.70
CA ASP A 72 -7.95 -23.57 44.08
C ASP A 72 -8.50 -24.90 44.65
N CYS A 73 -7.63 -25.90 44.77
CA CYS A 73 -7.88 -27.24 45.31
C CYS A 73 -9.01 -28.01 44.60
N ASP A 74 -9.27 -27.76 43.32
CA ASP A 74 -10.32 -28.43 42.56
C ASP A 74 -9.89 -29.80 41.98
N GLY A 75 -8.60 -30.12 42.08
CA GLY A 75 -7.98 -31.37 41.62
C GLY A 75 -7.44 -31.31 40.20
N THR A 76 -7.44 -30.14 39.56
CA THR A 76 -6.74 -29.83 38.33
C THR A 76 -5.55 -28.91 38.63
N VAL A 77 -4.59 -28.85 37.70
CA VAL A 77 -3.36 -28.07 37.88
C VAL A 77 -3.13 -27.33 36.57
N ASP A 78 -2.83 -26.04 36.65
CA ASP A 78 -2.49 -25.20 35.50
C ASP A 78 -3.61 -25.17 34.44
N GLU A 79 -4.85 -24.95 34.87
CA GLU A 79 -6.00 -24.93 33.97
C GLU A 79 -6.09 -23.67 33.09
N SER A 80 -7.00 -23.70 32.11
CA SER A 80 -7.08 -22.67 31.06
C SER A 80 -7.59 -21.31 31.52
N ASP A 81 -8.21 -21.25 32.69
CA ASP A 81 -8.71 -20.05 33.36
C ASP A 81 -7.80 -19.53 34.47
N ALA A 82 -6.60 -20.13 34.63
CA ALA A 82 -5.53 -19.55 35.42
C ALA A 82 -5.31 -18.08 35.02
N VAL A 83 -5.13 -17.21 36.02
CA VAL A 83 -5.15 -15.75 35.83
C VAL A 83 -4.01 -15.25 34.95
N ASP A 84 -2.92 -16.01 34.84
CA ASP A 84 -1.75 -15.76 34.01
C ASP A 84 -1.59 -16.78 32.87
N ALA A 85 -2.65 -17.53 32.53
CA ALA A 85 -2.67 -18.37 31.34
C ALA A 85 -2.41 -17.53 30.08
N GLY A 86 -1.44 -17.97 29.27
CA GLY A 86 -1.14 -17.35 27.99
C GLY A 86 -2.24 -17.64 26.96
N THR A 87 -2.43 -16.73 26.02
CA THR A 87 -3.30 -16.95 24.86
C THR A 87 -2.47 -17.53 23.72
N TRP A 88 -2.93 -18.66 23.19
CA TRP A 88 -2.33 -19.36 22.06
C TRP A 88 -3.31 -19.40 20.91
N TYR A 89 -2.82 -19.31 19.68
CA TYR A 89 -3.60 -19.31 18.45
C TYR A 89 -3.23 -20.54 17.63
N PHE A 90 -4.21 -21.25 17.10
CA PHE A 90 -3.95 -22.39 16.21
C PHE A 90 -3.17 -21.90 14.98
N ASP A 91 -2.10 -22.63 14.64
CA ASP A 91 -1.18 -22.35 13.53
C ASP A 91 -1.12 -23.61 12.66
N GLU A 92 -2.00 -23.68 11.65
CA GLU A 92 -2.22 -24.89 10.84
C GLU A 92 -1.15 -25.09 9.75
N ASP A 93 -0.54 -24.02 9.24
CA ASP A 93 0.47 -24.08 8.19
C ASP A 93 1.92 -23.88 8.68
N SER A 94 2.09 -23.57 9.98
CA SER A 94 3.38 -23.46 10.67
C SER A 94 4.27 -22.32 10.20
N ASP A 95 3.68 -21.17 9.85
CA ASP A 95 4.43 -19.98 9.47
C ASP A 95 4.82 -19.06 10.64
N GLY A 96 4.27 -19.34 11.84
CA GLY A 96 4.55 -18.61 13.07
C GLY A 96 3.50 -17.56 13.44
N TYR A 97 2.43 -17.46 12.66
CA TYR A 97 1.23 -16.70 12.98
C TYR A 97 0.05 -17.65 13.13
N GLY A 98 -0.82 -17.38 14.10
CA GLY A 98 -2.00 -18.19 14.35
C GLY A 98 -3.29 -17.42 14.12
N ASN A 99 -4.34 -18.18 13.91
CA ASN A 99 -5.68 -17.69 13.64
C ASN A 99 -6.32 -17.00 14.85
N GLU A 100 -6.50 -15.68 14.78
CA GLU A 100 -7.10 -14.88 15.88
C GLU A 100 -8.53 -15.29 16.23
N ALA A 101 -9.25 -15.95 15.32
CA ALA A 101 -10.61 -16.43 15.57
C ALA A 101 -10.64 -17.75 16.37
N ARG A 102 -9.47 -18.36 16.62
CA ARG A 102 -9.32 -19.62 17.36
C ARG A 102 -8.35 -19.49 18.55
N PRO A 103 -8.59 -18.55 19.49
CA PRO A 103 -7.75 -18.44 20.68
C PRO A 103 -8.01 -19.62 21.63
N GLN A 104 -6.95 -20.04 22.31
CA GLN A 104 -6.97 -21.02 23.38
C GLN A 104 -6.08 -20.54 24.52
N ASN A 105 -6.64 -20.44 25.71
CA ASN A 105 -5.85 -20.13 26.90
C ASN A 105 -5.20 -21.41 27.45
N ALA A 106 -3.93 -21.33 27.83
CA ALA A 106 -3.22 -22.41 28.52
C ALA A 106 -1.92 -21.90 29.16
N CYS A 107 -1.53 -22.51 30.28
CA CYS A 107 -0.26 -22.24 30.94
C CYS A 107 0.97 -22.69 30.14
N THR A 108 0.81 -23.69 29.28
CA THR A 108 1.85 -24.17 28.37
C THR A 108 1.31 -24.22 26.95
N GLN A 109 2.18 -23.97 25.97
CA GLN A 109 1.83 -23.99 24.54
C GLN A 109 1.14 -25.30 24.16
N PRO A 110 -0.15 -25.27 23.81
CA PRO A 110 -0.83 -26.42 23.24
C PRO A 110 -0.17 -26.86 21.92
N ALA A 111 -0.31 -28.13 21.57
CA ALA A 111 0.17 -28.62 20.27
C ALA A 111 -0.51 -27.86 19.12
N ASP A 112 0.26 -27.58 18.06
CA ASP A 112 -0.19 -26.92 16.82
C ASP A 112 -0.74 -25.49 17.06
N THR A 113 -0.18 -24.77 18.04
CA THR A 113 -0.52 -23.37 18.34
C THR A 113 0.72 -22.49 18.44
N ILE A 114 0.57 -21.17 18.38
CA ILE A 114 1.62 -20.15 18.54
C ILE A 114 1.10 -18.95 19.35
N GLU A 115 1.99 -18.19 19.99
CA GLU A 115 1.61 -17.00 20.78
C GLU A 115 1.20 -15.80 19.89
N THR A 116 1.73 -15.74 18.68
CA THR A 116 1.51 -14.61 17.77
C THR A 116 0.25 -14.83 16.96
N GLY A 117 -0.81 -14.07 17.23
CA GLY A 117 -2.00 -14.05 16.38
C GLY A 117 -1.81 -13.20 15.11
N GLY A 118 -2.83 -13.18 14.26
CA GLY A 118 -2.96 -12.24 13.15
C GLY A 118 -3.05 -12.89 11.78
N ASP A 119 -3.00 -14.22 11.73
CA ASP A 119 -3.09 -14.94 10.47
C ASP A 119 -4.52 -14.88 9.89
N CYS A 120 -4.61 -14.31 8.69
CA CYS A 120 -5.86 -14.19 7.94
C CYS A 120 -6.14 -15.40 7.04
N ASN A 121 -5.17 -16.28 6.80
CA ASN A 121 -5.34 -17.56 6.13
C ASN A 121 -4.37 -18.63 6.67
N ASP A 122 -4.72 -19.17 7.84
CA ASP A 122 -4.13 -20.30 8.60
C ASP A 122 -3.83 -21.60 7.80
N ALA A 123 -4.17 -21.66 6.52
CA ALA A 123 -3.93 -22.80 5.64
C ALA A 123 -2.90 -22.54 4.53
N ASP A 124 -2.31 -21.33 4.47
CA ASP A 124 -1.33 -20.93 3.45
C ASP A 124 -0.19 -20.11 4.08
N PRO A 125 1.03 -20.70 4.23
CA PRO A 125 2.15 -20.09 4.96
C PRO A 125 2.81 -18.91 4.21
N LEU A 126 2.15 -18.42 3.17
CA LEU A 126 2.52 -17.22 2.41
C LEU A 126 1.57 -16.05 2.69
N ILE A 127 0.55 -16.23 3.53
CA ILE A 127 -0.47 -15.22 3.84
C ILE A 127 -0.50 -15.02 5.35
N HIS A 128 0.29 -14.08 5.82
CA HIS A 128 0.44 -13.75 7.24
C HIS A 128 0.95 -12.30 7.39
N PRO A 129 0.86 -11.68 8.57
CA PRO A 129 1.20 -10.26 8.78
C PRO A 129 2.59 -9.78 8.34
N GLU A 130 3.56 -10.68 8.18
CA GLU A 130 4.93 -10.37 7.70
C GLU A 130 5.19 -10.82 6.26
N ALA A 131 4.19 -11.37 5.59
CA ALA A 131 4.32 -11.79 4.20
C ALA A 131 4.57 -10.59 3.29
N THR A 132 5.34 -10.83 2.23
CA THR A 132 5.58 -9.81 1.21
C THR A 132 4.41 -9.79 0.24
N GLU A 133 3.70 -8.65 0.20
CA GLU A 133 2.60 -8.42 -0.73
C GLU A 133 2.99 -8.69 -2.18
N ILE A 134 2.16 -9.47 -2.87
CA ILE A 134 2.24 -9.78 -4.29
C ILE A 134 1.22 -8.87 -5.01
N PRO A 135 1.69 -7.76 -5.61
CA PRO A 135 0.79 -6.75 -6.13
C PRO A 135 -0.23 -7.31 -7.12
N CYS A 136 -1.50 -7.00 -6.90
CA CYS A 136 -2.59 -7.22 -7.84
C CYS A 136 -2.92 -8.68 -8.17
N ASN A 137 -2.66 -9.62 -7.26
CA ASN A 137 -3.24 -10.97 -7.35
C ASN A 137 -4.64 -11.07 -6.69
N GLY A 138 -5.07 -10.01 -5.98
CA GLY A 138 -6.38 -9.93 -5.32
C GLY A 138 -6.46 -10.65 -3.97
N ILE A 139 -5.30 -10.98 -3.40
CA ILE A 139 -5.08 -11.49 -2.04
C ILE A 139 -4.28 -10.40 -1.30
N SER A 140 -4.50 -10.22 0.00
CA SER A 140 -3.60 -9.41 0.84
C SER A 140 -2.73 -10.41 1.59
N GLU A 141 -1.48 -10.54 1.18
CA GLU A 141 -0.57 -11.48 1.83
C GLU A 141 -0.27 -11.02 3.26
N SER A 142 -0.14 -9.72 3.50
CA SER A 142 0.19 -9.13 4.81
C SER A 142 -0.98 -8.96 5.76
N CYS A 143 -2.18 -9.45 5.42
CA CYS A 143 -3.37 -9.41 6.28
C CYS A 143 -3.79 -8.00 6.77
N ASP A 144 -3.29 -6.92 6.17
CA ASP A 144 -3.60 -5.53 6.50
C ASP A 144 -4.59 -4.90 5.50
N GLY A 145 -5.09 -5.68 4.55
CA GLY A 145 -6.09 -5.28 3.57
C GLY A 145 -5.51 -4.46 2.41
N ASP A 146 -4.20 -4.55 2.20
CA ASP A 146 -3.42 -3.82 1.20
C ASP A 146 -3.28 -4.53 -0.15
N GLY A 147 -3.98 -5.67 -0.34
CA GLY A 147 -4.00 -6.56 -1.52
C GLY A 147 -4.34 -5.93 -2.89
N GLY A 148 -4.43 -4.60 -2.91
CA GLY A 148 -4.74 -3.76 -4.03
C GLY A 148 -6.24 -3.55 -4.21
N VAL A 149 -6.63 -2.28 -4.36
CA VAL A 149 -8.01 -1.94 -4.73
C VAL A 149 -8.18 -2.16 -6.23
N ARG A 150 -9.02 -3.13 -6.61
CA ARG A 150 -9.19 -3.53 -8.01
C ARG A 150 -10.29 -2.75 -8.72
N VAL A 151 -10.05 -2.51 -10.01
CA VAL A 151 -10.98 -1.87 -10.93
C VAL A 151 -11.22 -2.84 -12.10
N PRO A 152 -12.45 -3.33 -12.36
CA PRO A 152 -13.73 -2.94 -11.74
C PRO A 152 -14.17 -3.70 -10.48
N GLU A 153 -13.43 -4.72 -10.04
CA GLU A 153 -13.95 -5.74 -9.12
C GLU A 153 -14.36 -5.16 -7.76
N ASP A 154 -13.55 -4.25 -7.19
CA ASP A 154 -13.83 -3.63 -5.90
C ASP A 154 -14.42 -2.22 -6.07
N THR A 155 -14.05 -1.51 -7.13
CA THR A 155 -14.53 -0.14 -7.39
C THR A 155 -14.82 0.09 -8.87
N ALA A 156 -15.82 0.94 -9.15
CA ALA A 156 -16.26 1.21 -10.53
C ALA A 156 -15.35 2.17 -11.31
N SER A 157 -14.35 2.79 -10.69
CA SER A 157 -13.46 3.75 -11.36
C SER A 157 -12.09 3.86 -10.70
N VAL A 158 -11.11 4.31 -11.48
CA VAL A 158 -9.73 4.54 -11.01
C VAL A 158 -9.69 5.59 -9.89
N GLN A 159 -10.50 6.65 -9.96
CA GLN A 159 -10.55 7.63 -8.87
C GLN A 159 -11.04 7.02 -7.56
N LEU A 160 -12.10 6.20 -7.60
CA LEU A 160 -12.59 5.54 -6.39
C LEU A 160 -11.55 4.58 -5.80
N ALA A 161 -10.79 3.89 -6.65
CA ALA A 161 -9.70 3.04 -6.20
C ALA A 161 -8.58 3.84 -5.54
N VAL A 162 -8.17 4.97 -6.13
CA VAL A 162 -7.16 5.88 -5.56
C VAL A 162 -7.61 6.45 -4.21
N ASP A 163 -8.90 6.78 -4.09
CA ASP A 163 -9.47 7.30 -2.84
C ASP A 163 -9.50 6.22 -1.74
N ALA A 164 -9.66 4.94 -2.12
CA ALA A 164 -9.77 3.81 -1.21
C ALA A 164 -8.43 3.18 -0.81
N ALA A 165 -7.43 3.15 -1.71
CA ALA A 165 -6.14 2.49 -1.48
C ALA A 165 -5.30 3.12 -0.35
N GLY A 166 -5.60 4.38 0.02
CA GLY A 166 -4.82 5.11 1.00
C GLY A 166 -3.40 5.45 0.52
N ALA A 167 -2.62 6.11 1.38
CA ALA A 167 -1.26 6.51 1.06
C ALA A 167 -0.32 5.29 1.04
N GLY A 168 0.36 5.06 -0.08
CA GLY A 168 1.29 3.95 -0.31
C GLY A 168 0.62 2.68 -0.83
N GLY A 169 -0.71 2.59 -0.82
CA GLY A 169 -1.44 1.39 -1.24
C GLY A 169 -1.46 1.16 -2.75
N TYR A 170 -1.98 -0.01 -3.14
CA TYR A 170 -2.05 -0.47 -4.52
C TYR A 170 -3.40 -0.20 -5.18
N VAL A 171 -3.37 0.24 -6.44
CA VAL A 171 -4.54 0.38 -7.32
C VAL A 171 -4.33 -0.51 -8.54
N CYS A 172 -5.16 -1.53 -8.67
CA CYS A 172 -5.02 -2.58 -9.67
C CYS A 172 -6.07 -2.44 -10.76
N ILE A 173 -5.66 -1.89 -11.90
CA ILE A 173 -6.58 -1.57 -12.99
C ILE A 173 -6.64 -2.74 -13.97
N GLY A 174 -7.76 -3.46 -13.94
CA GLY A 174 -8.07 -4.54 -14.86
C GLY A 174 -8.18 -4.10 -16.32
N ALA A 175 -8.23 -5.09 -17.20
CA ALA A 175 -8.32 -4.87 -18.64
C ALA A 175 -9.55 -4.01 -19.00
N GLY A 176 -9.34 -3.01 -19.86
CA GLY A 176 -10.39 -2.08 -20.24
C GLY A 176 -9.88 -0.69 -20.60
N SER A 177 -10.84 0.19 -20.87
CA SER A 177 -10.62 1.61 -21.11
C SER A 177 -11.29 2.39 -19.97
N TRP A 178 -10.49 3.19 -19.28
CA TRP A 178 -10.85 3.83 -18.03
C TRP A 178 -10.65 5.34 -18.09
N SER A 179 -11.48 6.07 -17.36
CA SER A 179 -11.29 7.50 -17.19
C SER A 179 -10.10 7.81 -16.29
N GLY A 180 -9.54 8.98 -16.51
CA GLY A 180 -8.48 9.55 -15.69
C GLY A 180 -8.82 9.78 -14.22
N ALA A 181 -7.78 10.01 -13.41
CA ALA A 181 -7.85 10.23 -11.97
C ALA A 181 -6.82 11.27 -11.49
N ARG A 182 -7.13 11.89 -10.36
CA ARG A 182 -6.25 12.79 -9.62
C ARG A 182 -5.66 12.05 -8.41
N ILE A 183 -4.35 12.17 -8.27
CA ILE A 183 -3.52 11.50 -7.29
C ILE A 183 -2.88 12.59 -6.44
N THR A 184 -3.31 12.68 -5.18
CA THR A 184 -2.86 13.70 -4.22
C THR A 184 -2.21 13.07 -2.98
N GLN A 185 -1.99 11.76 -3.02
CA GLN A 185 -1.26 10.98 -2.04
C GLN A 185 -0.44 9.92 -2.78
N PRO A 186 0.71 9.46 -2.26
CA PRO A 186 1.46 8.35 -2.86
C PRO A 186 0.56 7.14 -3.06
N VAL A 187 0.64 6.51 -4.23
CA VAL A 187 -0.02 5.22 -4.50
C VAL A 187 0.80 4.46 -5.55
N HIS A 188 0.67 3.14 -5.59
CA HIS A 188 1.16 2.32 -6.69
C HIS A 188 0.00 1.93 -7.62
N ILE A 189 -0.02 2.45 -8.85
CA ILE A 189 -1.04 2.12 -9.85
C ILE A 189 -0.47 1.15 -10.88
N VAL A 190 -1.13 0.01 -11.03
CA VAL A 190 -0.71 -1.08 -11.92
C VAL A 190 -1.81 -1.42 -12.91
N GLY A 191 -1.47 -1.45 -14.20
CA GLY A 191 -2.33 -1.99 -15.24
C GLY A 191 -2.19 -3.52 -15.31
N VAL A 192 -3.20 -4.24 -14.83
CA VAL A 192 -3.21 -5.71 -14.81
C VAL A 192 -3.27 -6.24 -16.24
N GLY A 193 -2.25 -7.01 -16.63
CA GLY A 193 -2.06 -7.47 -18.01
C GLY A 193 -1.23 -6.52 -18.88
N GLY A 194 -0.71 -5.43 -18.31
CA GLY A 194 0.18 -4.47 -18.98
C GLY A 194 -0.55 -3.51 -19.92
N TYR A 195 0.24 -2.62 -20.55
CA TYR A 195 -0.29 -1.51 -21.34
C TYR A 195 -1.08 -1.94 -22.59
N GLU A 196 -1.03 -3.22 -22.97
CA GLU A 196 -1.86 -3.73 -24.07
C GLU A 196 -3.30 -4.03 -23.66
N ALA A 197 -3.52 -4.30 -22.37
CA ALA A 197 -4.83 -4.68 -21.83
C ALA A 197 -5.53 -3.52 -21.12
N THR A 198 -4.76 -2.64 -20.47
CA THR A 198 -5.27 -1.57 -19.62
C THR A 198 -4.94 -0.20 -20.16
N SER A 199 -5.98 0.60 -20.42
CA SER A 199 -5.86 1.96 -20.95
C SER A 199 -6.60 2.97 -20.07
N ILE A 200 -5.94 4.07 -19.76
CA ILE A 200 -6.55 5.33 -19.35
C ILE A 200 -6.81 6.14 -20.63
N ASP A 201 -8.08 6.25 -21.02
CA ASP A 201 -8.48 6.90 -22.28
C ASP A 201 -9.14 8.26 -22.00
N GLY A 202 -8.48 9.32 -22.45
CA GLY A 202 -9.00 10.68 -22.36
C GLY A 202 -10.24 10.92 -23.22
N ASN A 203 -10.56 10.06 -24.21
CA ASN A 203 -11.65 10.29 -25.15
C ASN A 203 -11.62 11.70 -25.78
N GLU A 204 -10.41 12.17 -26.11
CA GLU A 204 -10.10 13.52 -26.61
C GLU A 204 -10.45 14.64 -25.63
N ARG A 205 -10.55 14.34 -24.33
CA ARG A 205 -10.93 15.30 -23.27
C ARG A 205 -10.23 15.01 -21.94
N ASN A 206 -9.67 16.04 -21.31
CA ASN A 206 -9.00 15.97 -20.01
C ASN A 206 -7.67 15.18 -20.06
N SER A 207 -6.86 15.37 -19.01
CA SER A 207 -5.67 14.53 -18.77
C SER A 207 -6.07 13.10 -18.39
N GLY A 208 -5.20 12.14 -18.73
CA GLY A 208 -5.26 10.78 -18.19
C GLY A 208 -5.03 10.76 -16.68
N LEU A 209 -3.80 10.83 -16.19
CA LEU A 209 -3.54 10.92 -14.75
C LEU A 209 -2.90 12.25 -14.36
N VAL A 210 -3.24 12.73 -13.16
CA VAL A 210 -2.67 13.95 -12.58
C VAL A 210 -2.11 13.63 -11.21
N ILE A 211 -0.79 13.70 -11.06
CA ILE A 211 -0.06 13.55 -9.80
C ILE A 211 0.31 14.94 -9.31
N ASP A 212 -0.22 15.34 -8.15
CA ASP A 212 0.00 16.67 -7.55
C ASP A 212 0.20 16.55 -6.03
N GLY A 213 1.43 16.74 -5.57
CA GLY A 213 1.78 16.58 -4.16
C GLY A 213 1.78 15.14 -3.67
N ALA A 214 2.12 14.18 -4.54
CA ALA A 214 2.08 12.74 -4.24
C ALA A 214 3.45 12.08 -4.47
N PRO A 215 4.46 12.41 -3.65
CA PRO A 215 5.82 11.92 -3.83
C PRO A 215 5.91 10.40 -3.65
N GLY A 216 6.75 9.73 -4.42
CA GLY A 216 6.91 8.26 -4.36
C GLY A 216 5.83 7.46 -5.11
N THR A 217 4.91 8.11 -5.81
CA THR A 217 3.91 7.42 -6.66
C THR A 217 4.58 6.56 -7.73
N ILE A 218 4.06 5.36 -7.96
CA ILE A 218 4.53 4.43 -8.99
C ILE A 218 3.40 4.17 -9.97
N ILE A 219 3.69 4.29 -11.26
CA ILE A 219 2.77 3.98 -12.35
C ILE A 219 3.40 2.91 -13.23
N GLU A 220 2.72 1.77 -13.38
CA GLU A 220 3.24 0.64 -14.14
C GLU A 220 2.21 0.02 -15.08
N GLY A 221 2.63 -0.32 -16.30
CA GLY A 221 1.87 -1.24 -17.14
C GLY A 221 0.59 -0.66 -17.72
N ILE A 222 0.51 0.65 -17.94
CA ILE A 222 -0.71 1.35 -18.36
C ILE A 222 -0.50 2.03 -19.72
N SER A 223 -1.53 1.99 -20.57
CA SER A 223 -1.61 2.87 -21.75
C SER A 223 -2.34 4.16 -21.40
N PHE A 224 -1.82 5.29 -21.88
CA PHE A 224 -2.43 6.61 -21.79
C PHE A 224 -2.79 7.06 -23.20
N ASP A 225 -4.07 7.06 -23.52
CA ASP A 225 -4.55 7.20 -24.89
C ASP A 225 -5.50 8.38 -25.04
N ASN A 226 -5.40 9.07 -26.18
CA ASN A 226 -6.34 10.10 -26.62
C ASN A 226 -6.61 11.20 -25.57
N GLY A 227 -5.64 11.52 -24.73
CA GLY A 227 -5.72 12.63 -23.79
C GLY A 227 -5.72 13.97 -24.51
N GLN A 228 -6.49 14.94 -24.00
CA GLN A 228 -6.37 16.33 -24.43
C GLN A 228 -6.41 17.27 -23.22
N ASP A 229 -5.30 17.95 -22.95
CA ASP A 229 -5.20 18.93 -21.87
C ASP A 229 -4.21 20.04 -22.23
N THR A 230 -4.01 21.01 -21.34
CA THR A 230 -3.05 22.09 -21.53
C THR A 230 -1.62 21.58 -21.42
N PHE A 231 -1.37 20.70 -20.45
CA PHE A 231 -0.04 20.13 -20.18
C PHE A 231 -0.16 18.66 -19.82
N GLY A 232 0.69 17.80 -20.41
CA GLY A 232 0.79 16.39 -20.04
C GLY A 232 -0.53 15.67 -20.23
N ALA A 233 -1.07 15.63 -21.45
CA ALA A 233 -2.43 15.17 -21.68
C ALA A 233 -2.62 13.67 -21.38
N GLY A 234 -1.56 12.86 -21.41
CA GLY A 234 -1.58 11.51 -20.87
C GLY A 234 -1.35 11.49 -19.36
N LEU A 235 -0.22 12.03 -18.91
CA LEU A 235 0.16 12.09 -17.50
C LEU A 235 0.78 13.45 -17.17
N ARG A 236 0.33 14.06 -16.09
CA ARG A 236 0.90 15.29 -15.55
C ARG A 236 1.40 15.08 -14.13
N ILE A 237 2.67 15.39 -13.92
CA ILE A 237 3.38 15.28 -12.64
C ILE A 237 3.79 16.69 -12.22
N GLN A 238 3.33 17.12 -11.05
CA GLN A 238 3.66 18.41 -10.48
C GLN A 238 3.90 18.28 -8.98
N ASN A 239 4.89 19.00 -8.45
CA ASN A 239 5.19 19.05 -7.02
C ASN A 239 5.32 17.65 -6.36
N SER A 240 5.85 16.66 -7.09
CA SER A 240 5.83 15.25 -6.68
C SER A 240 7.18 14.60 -6.97
N ASP A 241 8.02 14.51 -5.95
CA ASP A 241 9.34 13.91 -6.04
C ASP A 241 9.27 12.37 -6.06
N GLU A 242 10.35 11.70 -6.47
CA GLU A 242 10.51 10.24 -6.40
C GLU A 242 9.47 9.41 -7.20
N VAL A 243 8.80 10.03 -8.18
CA VAL A 243 7.79 9.35 -9.01
C VAL A 243 8.44 8.42 -10.03
N ARG A 244 7.88 7.21 -10.16
CA ARG A 244 8.31 6.20 -11.12
C ARG A 244 7.22 5.96 -12.15
N VAL A 245 7.59 5.98 -13.43
CA VAL A 245 6.70 5.65 -14.54
C VAL A 245 7.40 4.59 -15.39
N GLN A 246 6.86 3.38 -15.41
CA GLN A 246 7.53 2.25 -16.03
C GLN A 246 6.63 1.35 -16.86
N SER A 247 7.17 0.80 -17.94
CA SER A 247 6.46 -0.15 -18.78
C SER A 247 5.08 0.37 -19.22
N CYS A 248 4.98 1.66 -19.52
CA CYS A 248 3.74 2.31 -19.96
C CYS A 248 3.82 2.68 -21.45
N ARG A 249 2.65 2.90 -22.05
CA ARG A 249 2.51 3.47 -23.38
C ARG A 249 1.79 4.80 -23.30
N PHE A 250 2.23 5.79 -24.05
CA PHE A 250 1.56 7.07 -24.22
C PHE A 250 1.30 7.28 -25.69
N SER A 251 0.03 7.24 -26.11
CA SER A 251 -0.32 7.33 -27.52
C SER A 251 -1.43 8.31 -27.85
N ASN A 252 -1.25 9.06 -28.94
CA ASN A 252 -2.26 10.00 -29.47
C ASN A 252 -2.74 11.05 -28.46
N ASN A 253 -1.86 11.50 -27.56
CA ASN A 253 -2.19 12.56 -26.60
C ASN A 253 -1.84 13.94 -27.20
N GLU A 254 -2.72 14.93 -27.02
CA GLU A 254 -2.56 16.30 -27.52
C GLU A 254 -2.50 17.30 -26.35
N ALA A 255 -1.38 17.99 -26.20
CA ALA A 255 -1.26 19.14 -25.30
C ALA A 255 -1.50 20.45 -26.05
N LEU A 256 -2.41 21.28 -25.53
CA LEU A 256 -2.69 22.61 -26.06
C LEU A 256 -1.57 23.63 -25.80
N ALA A 257 -0.64 23.31 -24.90
CA ALA A 257 0.60 24.05 -24.69
C ALA A 257 1.81 23.12 -24.81
N ASP A 258 2.20 22.38 -23.77
CA ASP A 258 3.45 21.62 -23.79
C ASP A 258 3.32 20.20 -23.22
N GLY A 259 4.22 19.30 -23.61
CA GLY A 259 4.26 17.94 -23.09
C GLY A 259 3.07 17.13 -23.57
N GLY A 260 3.04 16.78 -24.86
CA GLY A 260 1.87 16.14 -25.49
C GLY A 260 1.36 14.92 -24.72
N ALA A 261 2.28 14.06 -24.28
CA ALA A 261 1.97 12.92 -23.41
C ALA A 261 2.23 13.22 -21.93
N LEU A 262 3.46 13.59 -21.60
CA LEU A 262 3.95 13.69 -20.24
C LEU A 262 4.47 15.11 -19.96
N SER A 263 3.96 15.71 -18.89
CA SER A 263 4.50 16.97 -18.36
C SER A 263 4.99 16.75 -16.94
N ILE A 264 6.25 17.12 -16.69
CA ILE A 264 6.90 17.12 -15.37
C ILE A 264 7.25 18.56 -15.00
N GLU A 265 6.82 18.99 -13.82
CA GLU A 265 7.06 20.33 -13.31
C GLU A 265 7.36 20.34 -11.80
N ASN A 266 8.36 21.12 -11.37
CA ASN A 266 8.71 21.30 -9.95
C ASN A 266 8.82 19.97 -9.17
N SER A 267 9.45 18.96 -9.78
CA SER A 267 9.52 17.60 -9.23
C SER A 267 10.94 17.07 -9.40
N ASN A 268 11.43 16.28 -8.45
CA ASN A 268 12.81 15.81 -8.41
C ASN A 268 12.91 14.30 -8.21
N ASP A 269 14.03 13.71 -8.64
CA ASP A 269 14.29 12.27 -8.53
C ASP A 269 13.24 11.41 -9.29
N LEU A 270 12.96 11.78 -10.54
CA LEU A 270 11.99 11.09 -11.40
C LEU A 270 12.65 9.95 -12.17
N PHE A 271 11.99 8.79 -12.23
CA PHE A 271 12.44 7.63 -13.00
C PHE A 271 11.42 7.24 -14.06
N ILE A 272 11.70 7.56 -15.31
CA ILE A 272 10.87 7.24 -16.46
C ILE A 272 11.56 6.12 -17.22
N THR A 273 11.07 4.88 -17.13
CA THR A 273 11.80 3.71 -17.63
C THR A 273 11.00 2.78 -18.54
N THR A 274 11.61 2.33 -19.63
CA THR A 274 11.03 1.30 -20.52
C THR A 274 9.63 1.66 -21.05
N ASN A 275 9.37 2.95 -21.29
CA ASN A 275 8.10 3.42 -21.82
C ASN A 275 8.14 3.64 -23.33
N LEU A 276 6.97 3.58 -23.95
CA LEU A 276 6.75 3.94 -25.35
C LEU A 276 5.92 5.22 -25.45
N PHE A 277 6.52 6.29 -25.97
CA PHE A 277 5.81 7.53 -26.29
C PHE A 277 5.66 7.65 -27.79
N GLU A 278 4.44 7.54 -28.33
CA GLU A 278 4.21 7.64 -29.76
C GLU A 278 3.00 8.44 -30.21
N ARG A 279 3.15 9.16 -31.33
CA ARG A 279 2.06 9.96 -31.94
C ARG A 279 1.45 10.99 -30.99
N ASN A 280 2.24 11.52 -30.06
CA ASN A 280 1.79 12.61 -29.20
C ASN A 280 2.12 13.96 -29.83
N GLU A 281 1.29 14.95 -29.53
CA GLU A 281 1.34 16.28 -30.13
C GLU A 281 1.32 17.37 -29.07
N ALA A 282 2.15 18.40 -29.23
CA ALA A 282 2.11 19.61 -28.42
C ALA A 282 2.09 20.85 -29.32
N ARG A 283 1.16 21.78 -29.06
CA ARG A 283 1.10 23.07 -29.80
C ARG A 283 2.22 24.04 -29.45
N GLY A 284 2.98 23.75 -28.41
CA GLY A 284 4.18 24.46 -28.00
C GLY A 284 5.36 23.49 -28.07
N ASN A 285 5.85 23.05 -26.93
CA ASN A 285 7.11 22.34 -26.79
C ASN A 285 6.93 20.93 -26.21
N GLY A 286 7.88 20.04 -26.49
CA GLY A 286 7.90 18.70 -25.91
C GLY A 286 6.77 17.83 -26.47
N GLY A 287 6.86 17.44 -27.73
CA GLY A 287 5.77 16.75 -28.41
C GLY A 287 5.33 15.46 -27.71
N ALA A 288 6.26 14.74 -27.08
CA ALA A 288 5.91 13.72 -26.09
C ALA A 288 6.09 14.22 -24.66
N ILE A 289 7.30 14.65 -24.31
CA ILE A 289 7.69 14.90 -22.92
C ILE A 289 8.17 16.33 -22.75
N ARG A 290 7.65 17.01 -21.74
CA ARG A 290 8.19 18.26 -21.19
C ARG A 290 8.72 18.03 -19.78
N ILE A 291 9.90 18.58 -19.50
CA ILE A 291 10.48 18.68 -18.15
C ILE A 291 10.80 20.14 -17.87
N LEU A 292 10.18 20.69 -16.82
CA LEU A 292 10.32 22.09 -16.41
C LEU A 292 10.72 22.20 -14.94
N ASP A 293 11.70 23.04 -14.62
CA ASP A 293 12.04 23.42 -13.25
C ASP A 293 12.22 22.21 -12.32
N SER A 294 12.88 21.17 -12.82
CA SER A 294 12.97 19.85 -12.20
C SER A 294 14.43 19.38 -12.13
N ALA A 295 14.82 18.72 -11.04
CA ALA A 295 16.15 18.18 -10.85
C ALA A 295 16.15 16.65 -10.91
N ARG A 296 17.26 16.06 -11.37
CA ARG A 296 17.47 14.61 -11.51
C ARG A 296 16.26 13.88 -12.10
N THR A 297 16.13 13.93 -13.41
CA THR A 297 15.19 13.08 -14.15
C THR A 297 15.94 12.06 -14.99
N GLU A 298 15.68 10.79 -14.74
CA GLU A 298 16.26 9.66 -15.47
C GLU A 298 15.26 9.13 -16.51
N LEU A 299 15.68 9.13 -17.76
CA LEU A 299 14.94 8.56 -18.88
C LEU A 299 15.71 7.36 -19.44
N THR A 300 15.40 6.19 -18.90
CA THR A 300 16.12 4.95 -19.21
C THR A 300 15.33 4.03 -20.13
N ASN A 301 15.94 3.58 -21.23
CA ASN A 301 15.35 2.61 -22.18
C ASN A 301 13.99 3.01 -22.78
N ASN A 302 13.66 4.30 -22.78
CA ASN A 302 12.41 4.79 -23.40
C ASN A 302 12.53 4.86 -24.92
N THR A 303 11.43 4.55 -25.61
CA THR A 303 11.27 4.82 -27.03
C THR A 303 10.33 5.99 -27.23
N ILE A 304 10.85 7.10 -27.76
CA ILE A 304 10.10 8.32 -28.06
C ILE A 304 10.05 8.47 -29.58
N THR A 305 8.92 8.14 -30.19
CA THR A 305 8.82 8.10 -31.65
C THR A 305 7.55 8.70 -32.26
N ARG A 306 7.68 9.37 -33.41
CA ARG A 306 6.54 9.94 -34.14
C ARG A 306 5.77 11.00 -33.34
N ASN A 307 6.45 11.74 -32.47
CA ASN A 307 5.85 12.82 -31.72
C ASN A 307 6.13 14.16 -32.42
N ASN A 308 5.23 15.12 -32.24
CA ASN A 308 5.26 16.41 -32.91
C ASN A 308 5.12 17.56 -31.90
N ALA A 309 5.99 18.56 -32.01
CA ALA A 309 5.83 19.84 -31.33
C ALA A 309 5.78 20.96 -32.37
N GLU A 310 5.00 22.02 -32.17
CA GLU A 310 5.04 23.17 -33.09
C GLU A 310 6.31 24.02 -32.90
N GLU A 311 6.87 24.08 -31.69
CA GLU A 311 8.00 24.95 -31.35
C GLU A 311 9.30 24.18 -31.13
N LYS A 312 9.48 23.49 -30.00
CA LYS A 312 10.77 22.86 -29.66
C LYS A 312 10.63 21.45 -29.11
N GLY A 313 11.61 20.61 -29.41
CA GLY A 313 11.73 19.29 -28.79
C GLY A 313 10.61 18.36 -29.22
N GLY A 314 10.64 17.89 -30.47
CA GLY A 314 9.55 17.09 -31.02
C GLY A 314 9.28 15.82 -30.21
N GLY A 315 10.33 15.21 -29.66
CA GLY A 315 10.20 14.16 -28.65
C GLY A 315 10.26 14.72 -27.22
N LEU A 316 11.38 15.34 -26.87
CA LEU A 316 11.68 15.78 -25.51
C LEU A 316 12.06 17.26 -25.47
N TRP A 317 11.45 18.00 -24.55
CA TRP A 317 11.85 19.37 -24.24
C TRP A 317 12.23 19.53 -22.77
N LEU A 318 13.39 20.14 -22.55
CA LEU A 318 13.96 20.42 -21.24
C LEU A 318 14.10 21.94 -21.08
N LEU A 319 13.53 22.50 -20.02
CA LEU A 319 13.71 23.90 -19.66
C LEU A 319 14.03 24.02 -18.17
N ARG A 320 15.19 24.62 -17.85
CA ARG A 320 15.65 24.76 -16.46
C ARG A 320 15.67 23.44 -15.70
N ALA A 321 16.01 22.36 -16.42
CA ALA A 321 16.26 21.04 -15.85
C ALA A 321 17.75 20.93 -15.49
N SER A 322 18.06 20.69 -14.22
CA SER A 322 19.43 20.78 -13.71
C SER A 322 20.26 19.50 -13.89
N GLU A 323 19.61 18.33 -13.89
CA GLU A 323 20.25 17.04 -14.12
C GLU A 323 19.26 16.13 -14.87
N THR A 324 19.49 15.90 -16.16
CA THR A 324 18.69 14.95 -16.94
C THR A 324 19.60 13.88 -17.50
N LEU A 325 19.33 12.62 -17.16
CA LEU A 325 20.09 11.47 -17.62
C LEU A 325 19.30 10.71 -18.68
N LEU A 326 19.88 10.56 -19.86
CA LEU A 326 19.35 9.74 -20.95
C LEU A 326 20.25 8.52 -21.17
N THR A 327 19.70 7.34 -20.90
CA THR A 327 20.45 6.07 -20.99
C THR A 327 19.65 5.04 -21.76
N GLY A 328 20.21 4.52 -22.86
CA GLY A 328 19.56 3.53 -23.71
C GLY A 328 18.31 4.03 -24.45
N ALA A 329 18.05 5.34 -24.44
CA ALA A 329 16.84 5.91 -25.02
C ALA A 329 16.92 5.99 -26.55
N GLN A 330 15.76 5.92 -27.20
CA GLN A 330 15.61 5.98 -28.65
C GLN A 330 14.65 7.11 -29.03
N LEU A 331 15.16 8.15 -29.68
CA LEU A 331 14.37 9.29 -30.16
C LEU A 331 14.31 9.23 -31.69
N GLN A 332 13.17 8.79 -32.23
CA GLN A 332 13.05 8.50 -33.65
C GLN A 332 11.85 9.12 -34.34
N ASN A 333 12.01 9.66 -35.55
CA ASN A 333 10.90 10.15 -36.36
C ASN A 333 10.07 11.25 -35.66
N ASN A 334 10.67 12.03 -34.76
CA ASN A 334 10.00 13.15 -34.11
C ASN A 334 10.21 14.44 -34.91
N SER A 335 9.30 15.40 -34.74
CA SER A 335 9.27 16.65 -35.50
C SER A 335 9.05 17.89 -34.62
N ALA A 336 9.78 18.97 -34.87
CA ALA A 336 9.58 20.28 -34.24
C ALA A 336 10.05 21.45 -35.13
N ASP A 337 9.90 22.71 -34.69
CA ASP A 337 10.64 23.81 -35.32
C ASP A 337 12.13 23.80 -34.94
N GLN A 338 12.44 23.50 -33.68
CA GLN A 338 13.82 23.38 -33.19
C GLN A 338 14.02 22.11 -32.36
N GLY A 339 15.10 21.37 -32.60
CA GLY A 339 15.36 20.13 -31.85
C GLY A 339 14.31 19.08 -32.20
N GLY A 340 14.37 18.54 -33.42
CA GLY A 340 13.35 17.61 -33.92
C GLY A 340 13.16 16.42 -32.98
N ALA A 341 14.23 15.95 -32.34
CA ALA A 341 14.19 14.93 -31.31
C ALA A 341 14.18 15.53 -29.89
N LEU A 342 15.18 16.36 -29.59
CA LEU A 342 15.41 16.90 -28.26
C LEU A 342 15.76 18.39 -28.35
N ALA A 343 15.15 19.20 -27.49
CA ALA A 343 15.57 20.57 -27.25
C ALA A 343 15.82 20.79 -25.75
N ALA A 344 16.97 21.36 -25.40
CA ALA A 344 17.31 21.73 -24.03
C ALA A 344 17.64 23.23 -23.93
N GLN A 345 17.16 23.86 -22.86
CA GLN A 345 17.31 25.28 -22.62
C GLN A 345 17.54 25.59 -21.13
N ASP A 346 18.53 26.45 -20.85
CA ASP A 346 18.81 27.03 -19.53
C ASP A 346 18.94 25.98 -18.40
N GLY A 347 19.52 24.81 -18.67
CA GLY A 347 19.66 23.69 -17.72
C GLY A 347 21.09 23.27 -17.44
N ASP A 348 21.42 22.96 -16.18
CA ASP A 348 22.82 22.87 -15.74
C ASP A 348 23.56 21.57 -16.09
N ALA A 349 22.90 20.46 -16.47
CA ALA A 349 23.59 19.25 -16.94
C ALA A 349 22.65 18.26 -17.66
N LEU A 350 22.70 18.24 -18.99
CA LEU A 350 22.17 17.13 -19.79
C LEU A 350 23.25 16.05 -19.93
N VAL A 351 23.06 14.91 -19.27
CA VAL A 351 23.96 13.77 -19.37
C VAL A 351 23.34 12.72 -20.29
N VAL A 352 24.09 12.33 -21.31
CA VAL A 352 23.69 11.29 -22.25
C VAL A 352 24.75 10.22 -22.26
N GLU A 353 24.39 8.99 -21.90
CA GLU A 353 25.35 7.90 -21.83
C GLU A 353 25.23 6.91 -22.99
N ILE A 354 24.02 6.68 -23.49
CA ILE A 354 23.72 5.88 -24.68
C ILE A 354 22.42 6.42 -25.29
N LEU A 355 22.48 7.02 -26.48
CA LEU A 355 21.29 7.61 -27.10
C LEU A 355 21.30 7.44 -28.62
N SER A 356 20.14 7.04 -29.15
CA SER A 356 19.90 6.94 -30.59
C SER A 356 18.95 8.04 -31.05
N VAL A 357 19.42 8.93 -31.91
CA VAL A 357 18.67 10.05 -32.50
C VAL A 357 18.59 9.87 -34.01
N ILE A 358 17.47 9.34 -34.51
CA ILE A 358 17.34 8.90 -35.90
C ILE A 358 16.09 9.46 -36.58
N ASN A 359 16.22 9.93 -37.83
CA ASN A 359 15.10 10.37 -38.67
C ASN A 359 14.24 11.49 -38.06
N ASN A 360 14.79 12.32 -37.18
CA ASN A 360 14.06 13.45 -36.62
C ASN A 360 14.17 14.67 -37.54
N THR A 361 13.12 15.47 -37.57
CA THR A 361 12.99 16.63 -38.47
C THR A 361 12.82 17.90 -37.65
N ALA A 362 13.61 18.94 -37.94
CA ALA A 362 13.34 20.29 -37.47
C ALA A 362 13.08 21.21 -38.67
N SER A 363 12.11 22.12 -38.63
CA SER A 363 11.96 23.11 -39.73
C SER A 363 13.09 24.13 -39.72
N SER A 364 13.53 24.60 -38.56
CA SER A 364 14.58 25.62 -38.45
C SER A 364 15.94 25.01 -38.09
N THR A 365 16.13 24.56 -36.84
CA THR A 365 17.47 24.20 -36.33
C THR A 365 17.53 22.94 -35.48
N GLY A 366 18.64 22.21 -35.54
CA GLY A 366 18.87 21.05 -34.67
C GLY A 366 17.95 19.89 -35.05
N GLY A 367 18.13 19.33 -36.25
CA GLY A 367 17.24 18.27 -36.75
C GLY A 367 17.11 17.09 -35.78
N GLY A 368 18.20 16.74 -35.10
CA GLY A 368 18.19 15.83 -33.95
C GLY A 368 18.09 16.58 -32.63
N ILE A 369 19.20 17.20 -32.21
CA ILE A 369 19.34 17.82 -30.89
C ILE A 369 19.59 19.33 -31.04
N SER A 370 18.90 20.14 -30.24
CA SER A 370 19.14 21.57 -30.09
C SER A 370 19.45 21.91 -28.64
N LEU A 371 20.65 22.45 -28.38
CA LEU A 371 21.06 22.97 -27.07
C LEU A 371 21.12 24.49 -27.14
N SER A 372 20.46 25.17 -26.21
CA SER A 372 20.37 26.62 -26.21
C SER A 372 20.44 27.23 -24.80
N GLY A 373 20.73 28.52 -24.70
CA GLY A 373 20.86 29.19 -23.40
C GLY A 373 22.06 28.67 -22.61
N GLU A 374 22.08 28.89 -21.29
CA GLU A 374 23.17 28.43 -20.41
C GLU A 374 23.09 26.91 -20.14
N THR A 375 22.98 26.10 -21.20
CA THR A 375 22.88 24.65 -21.10
C THR A 375 24.26 24.00 -21.16
N SER A 376 24.57 23.09 -20.23
CA SER A 376 25.71 22.19 -20.32
C SER A 376 25.27 20.78 -20.70
N ALA A 377 25.98 20.12 -21.60
CA ALA A 377 25.70 18.74 -21.99
C ALA A 377 26.98 17.89 -22.00
N ARG A 378 26.88 16.65 -21.52
CA ARG A 378 27.92 15.62 -21.64
C ARG A 378 27.36 14.46 -22.44
N LEU A 379 27.88 14.24 -23.64
CA LEU A 379 27.39 13.19 -24.53
C LEU A 379 28.44 12.08 -24.69
N SER A 380 28.09 10.86 -24.33
CA SER A 380 28.82 9.64 -24.67
C SER A 380 27.91 8.67 -25.45
N GLU A 381 28.53 7.88 -26.32
CA GLU A 381 27.88 6.81 -27.12
C GLU A 381 26.58 7.25 -27.85
N LEU A 382 26.65 8.43 -28.48
CA LEU A 382 25.56 9.01 -29.23
C LEU A 382 25.55 8.55 -30.70
N THR A 383 24.43 8.01 -31.17
CA THR A 383 24.17 7.76 -32.59
C THR A 383 23.24 8.83 -33.15
N VAL A 384 23.73 9.68 -34.07
CA VAL A 384 22.93 10.70 -34.77
C VAL A 384 22.91 10.39 -36.26
N ARG A 385 21.74 10.05 -36.81
CA ARG A 385 21.64 9.65 -38.22
C ARG A 385 20.34 10.10 -38.89
N ALA A 386 20.45 10.53 -40.15
CA ALA A 386 19.31 10.82 -41.02
C ALA A 386 18.32 11.86 -40.46
N ASN A 387 18.80 12.74 -39.58
CA ASN A 387 18.04 13.87 -39.09
C ASN A 387 18.14 15.04 -40.08
N THR A 388 17.11 15.87 -40.17
CA THR A 388 16.96 16.94 -41.17
C THR A 388 16.62 18.27 -40.50
N ALA A 389 17.23 19.36 -40.98
CA ALA A 389 16.90 20.74 -40.61
C ALA A 389 17.47 21.73 -41.62
N GLU A 390 16.94 22.95 -41.68
CA GLU A 390 17.54 24.05 -42.46
C GLU A 390 18.97 24.35 -41.98
N THR A 391 19.19 24.39 -40.66
CA THR A 391 20.50 24.61 -40.06
C THR A 391 20.82 23.55 -38.99
N GLY A 392 21.98 22.90 -39.10
CA GLY A 392 22.45 21.96 -38.07
C GLY A 392 21.58 20.71 -37.94
N SER A 393 21.56 19.88 -38.99
CA SER A 393 20.66 18.73 -39.09
C SER A 393 20.89 17.65 -38.01
N GLY A 394 22.09 17.55 -37.44
CA GLY A 394 22.41 16.62 -36.36
C GLY A 394 22.22 17.23 -34.97
N VAL A 395 23.22 17.99 -34.53
CA VAL A 395 23.26 18.66 -33.23
C VAL A 395 23.56 20.15 -33.46
N THR A 396 22.87 21.03 -32.75
CA THR A 396 23.16 22.47 -32.70
C THR A 396 23.36 22.92 -31.26
N VAL A 397 24.33 23.81 -31.02
CA VAL A 397 24.59 24.42 -29.71
C VAL A 397 24.63 25.94 -29.85
N ARG A 398 23.85 26.66 -29.04
CA ARG A 398 23.78 28.13 -29.00
C ARG A 398 23.87 28.64 -27.57
N ASN A 399 24.97 29.30 -27.22
CA ASN A 399 25.25 29.81 -25.86
C ASN A 399 25.38 28.72 -24.77
N GLY A 400 25.43 27.44 -25.14
CA GLY A 400 25.68 26.33 -24.23
C GLY A 400 27.09 25.73 -24.40
N THR A 401 27.39 24.73 -23.57
CA THR A 401 28.61 23.93 -23.63
C THR A 401 28.28 22.47 -23.92
N LEU A 402 29.14 21.82 -24.71
CA LEU A 402 29.02 20.42 -25.13
C LEU A 402 30.36 19.71 -24.94
#